data_AF-A0AAV5QD27-F1
#
_entry.id   AF-A0AAV5QD27-F1
#
_cell.length_a   1.000
_cell.length_b   1.000
_cell.length_c   1.000
_cell.angle_alpha   90.00
_cell.angle_beta   90.00
_cell.angle_gamma   90.00
#
_symmetry.space_group_name_H-M   'P 1'
#
loop_
_entity.id
_entity.type
_entity.pdbx_description
1 polymer ?
#
loop_
_entity_poly.entity_id
_entity_poly.type
_entity_poly.pdbx_seq_one_letter_code
_entity_poly.pdbx_strand_id
1 'polypeptide(L)'
;MHYPVPCEVAKMWLQRPELLATTSWIKLNTKACPLCKISIEKNEGCNHMTCRSCQHQFCWVCMGPWKVHGTSYYECNNSSNFHVKPGKYNNKEAKERPTQYVHSFEVRQASINALCIIHERIFDEIELLQTTKKIKWGEGQALKKSISQFINVESTLRWSYK
;
A
#
# COMPACT_ATOMS: atom_id res chain seq x y z
N MET A 1 3.60 -20.39 -3.55
CA MET A 1 4.00 -20.15 -4.96
C MET A 1 4.66 -18.78 -5.02
N HIS A 2 5.89 -18.68 -5.56
CA HIS A 2 6.65 -17.42 -5.66
C HIS A 2 7.13 -17.14 -7.10
N TYR A 3 6.39 -17.64 -8.09
CA TYR A 3 6.62 -17.32 -9.50
C TYR A 3 6.38 -15.82 -9.75
N PRO A 4 7.20 -15.12 -10.55
CA PRO A 4 8.29 -15.61 -11.42
C PRO A 4 9.67 -15.73 -10.75
N VAL A 5 9.74 -15.56 -9.43
CA VAL A 5 10.99 -15.36 -8.71
C VAL A 5 11.62 -16.71 -8.32
N PRO A 6 12.94 -16.90 -8.51
CA PRO A 6 13.64 -18.08 -8.00
C PRO A 6 13.53 -18.23 -6.49
N CYS A 7 13.50 -19.47 -6.00
CA CYS A 7 13.34 -19.76 -4.56
C CYS A 7 14.34 -19.00 -3.68
N GLU A 8 15.59 -18.90 -4.13
CA GLU A 8 16.65 -18.29 -3.33
C GLU A 8 16.43 -16.79 -3.13
N VAL A 9 16.04 -16.08 -4.19
CA VAL A 9 15.69 -14.66 -4.12
C VAL A 9 14.45 -14.45 -3.25
N ALA A 10 13.46 -15.34 -3.34
CA ALA A 10 12.27 -15.29 -2.49
C ALA A 10 12.60 -15.45 -1.00
N LYS A 11 13.52 -16.36 -0.63
CA LYS A 11 13.97 -16.52 0.76
C LYS A 11 14.66 -15.26 1.29
N MET A 12 15.61 -14.72 0.52
CA MET A 12 16.30 -13.47 0.88
C MET A 12 15.31 -12.33 1.08
N TRP A 13 14.29 -12.26 0.21
CA TRP A 13 13.25 -11.25 0.31
C TRP A 13 12.46 -11.37 1.62
N LEU A 14 11.98 -12.56 1.97
CA LEU A 14 11.17 -12.81 3.18
C LEU A 14 11.92 -12.56 4.49
N GLN A 15 13.26 -12.54 4.47
CA GLN A 15 14.09 -12.27 5.64
C GLN A 15 14.29 -10.77 5.91
N ARG A 16 13.75 -9.88 5.06
CA ARG A 16 13.91 -8.43 5.24
C ARG A 16 13.19 -7.94 6.51
N PRO A 17 13.87 -7.17 7.38
CA PRO A 17 13.25 -6.60 8.59
C PRO A 17 12.00 -5.77 8.30
N GLU A 18 11.98 -5.05 7.17
CA GLU A 18 10.84 -4.23 6.73
C GLU A 18 9.52 -5.01 6.59
N LEU A 19 9.57 -6.30 6.19
CA LEU A 19 8.38 -7.15 6.06
C LEU A 19 7.90 -7.70 7.40
N LEU A 20 8.83 -7.84 8.35
CA LEU A 20 8.55 -8.34 9.70
C LEU A 20 8.04 -7.21 10.60
N ALA A 21 8.50 -5.99 10.36
CA ALA A 21 8.04 -4.79 11.01
C ALA A 21 6.77 -4.27 10.33
N THR A 22 5.62 -4.89 10.63
CA THR A 22 4.30 -4.45 10.12
C THR A 22 4.07 -2.98 10.48
N THR A 23 4.41 -2.07 9.56
CA THR A 23 4.31 -0.64 9.74
C THR A 23 3.56 -0.11 8.55
N SER A 24 2.29 0.26 8.77
CA SER A 24 1.40 0.62 7.66
C SER A 24 2.03 1.76 6.85
N TRP A 25 2.57 1.44 5.68
CA TRP A 25 3.14 2.39 4.72
C TRP A 25 2.23 3.60 4.50
N ILE A 26 0.90 3.39 4.59
CA ILE A 26 -0.14 4.44 4.58
C ILE A 26 0.22 5.57 5.56
N LYS A 27 0.57 5.26 6.82
CA LYS A 27 0.93 6.28 7.82
C LYS A 27 2.23 7.03 7.50
N LEU A 28 3.13 6.43 6.72
CA LEU A 28 4.46 6.98 6.45
C LEU A 28 4.53 7.73 5.12
N ASN A 29 3.63 7.43 4.17
CA ASN A 29 3.61 8.00 2.82
C ASN A 29 2.35 8.81 2.53
N THR A 30 1.40 8.85 3.47
CA THR A 30 0.28 9.78 3.41
C THR A 30 0.40 10.83 4.51
N LYS A 31 0.03 12.07 4.18
CA LYS A 31 -0.14 13.15 5.14
C LYS A 31 -1.48 13.82 4.92
N ALA A 32 -2.07 14.36 5.99
CA ALA A 32 -3.30 15.12 5.89
C ALA A 32 -3.04 16.48 5.23
N CYS A 33 -3.94 16.89 4.33
CA CYS A 33 -3.95 18.24 3.76
C CYS A 33 -3.97 19.29 4.89
N PRO A 34 -3.11 20.32 4.88
CA PRO A 34 -3.11 21.32 5.94
C PRO A 34 -4.44 22.08 6.07
N LEU A 35 -5.17 22.24 4.96
CA LEU A 35 -6.43 22.96 4.88
C LEU A 35 -7.65 22.09 5.20
N CYS A 36 -7.91 21.05 4.41
CA CYS A 36 -9.13 20.23 4.53
C CYS A 36 -8.96 18.89 5.24
N LYS A 37 -7.74 18.58 5.72
CA LYS A 37 -7.38 17.36 6.45
C LYS A 37 -7.57 16.03 5.72
N ILE A 38 -7.98 16.03 4.44
CA ILE A 38 -8.04 14.79 3.64
C ILE A 38 -6.64 14.19 3.49
N SER A 39 -6.54 12.85 3.53
CA SER A 39 -5.26 12.16 3.36
C SER A 39 -4.77 12.29 1.91
N ILE A 40 -3.52 12.71 1.75
CA ILE A 40 -2.84 12.88 0.46
C ILE A 40 -1.60 11.97 0.47
N GLU A 41 -1.43 11.20 -0.59
CA GLU A 41 -0.22 10.41 -0.85
C GLU A 41 0.87 11.29 -1.47
N LYS A 42 2.14 11.09 -1.08
CA LYS A 42 3.27 11.83 -1.65
C LYS A 42 3.45 11.46 -3.13
N ASN A 43 3.54 12.45 -4.03
CA ASN A 43 4.00 12.15 -5.40
C ASN A 43 5.53 11.94 -5.41
N GLU A 44 6.00 11.04 -6.27
CA GLU A 44 7.40 10.62 -6.40
C GLU A 44 8.31 11.75 -6.90
N GLY A 45 8.77 12.61 -5.99
CA GLY A 45 9.92 13.50 -6.23
C GLY A 45 9.66 15.00 -6.13
N CYS A 46 8.40 15.45 -6.06
CA CYS A 46 8.09 16.88 -5.94
C CYS A 46 7.60 17.25 -4.52
N ASN A 47 8.22 18.25 -3.89
CA ASN A 47 7.76 18.79 -2.62
C ASN A 47 6.56 19.74 -2.78
N HIS A 48 6.24 20.19 -4.01
CA HIS A 48 5.04 20.98 -4.31
C HIS A 48 3.85 20.07 -4.51
N MET A 49 2.91 20.09 -3.56
CA MET A 49 1.72 19.25 -3.58
C MET A 49 0.46 20.08 -3.76
N THR A 50 -0.49 19.57 -4.54
CA THR A 50 -1.81 20.17 -4.73
C THR A 50 -2.87 19.21 -4.22
N CYS A 51 -3.69 19.65 -3.27
CA CYS A 51 -4.80 18.84 -2.75
C CYS A 51 -5.87 18.67 -3.83
N ARG A 52 -6.24 17.42 -4.15
CA ARG A 52 -7.27 17.14 -5.18
C ARG A 52 -8.67 17.60 -4.78
N SER A 53 -8.96 17.69 -3.48
CA SER A 53 -10.28 18.05 -2.95
C SER A 53 -10.45 19.58 -2.84
N CYS A 54 -9.51 20.29 -2.21
CA CYS A 54 -9.64 21.73 -1.96
C CYS A 54 -8.72 22.60 -2.85
N GLN A 55 -7.96 21.99 -3.77
CA GLN A 55 -7.02 22.67 -4.67
C GLN A 55 -5.93 23.50 -3.98
N HIS A 56 -5.78 23.36 -2.66
CA HIS A 56 -4.75 24.05 -1.91
C HIS A 56 -3.36 23.51 -2.27
N GLN A 57 -2.45 24.41 -2.62
CA GLN A 57 -1.07 24.10 -2.96
C GLN A 57 -0.18 24.33 -1.74
N PHE A 58 0.59 23.31 -1.35
CA PHE A 58 1.41 23.32 -0.15
C PHE A 58 2.74 22.58 -0.35
N CYS A 59 3.68 22.82 0.57
CA CYS A 59 4.94 22.09 0.61
C CYS A 59 4.81 20.80 1.43
N TRP A 60 5.21 19.66 0.89
CA TRP A 60 5.18 18.37 1.57
C TRP A 60 6.09 18.30 2.80
N VAL A 61 7.13 19.13 2.85
CA VAL A 61 8.11 19.15 3.95
C VAL A 61 7.53 19.90 5.15
N CYS A 62 7.20 21.18 4.98
CA CYS A 62 6.76 22.05 6.07
C CYS A 62 5.24 22.12 6.26
N MET A 63 4.46 21.55 5.33
CA MET A 63 3.00 21.64 5.28
C MET A 63 2.45 23.08 5.17
N GLY A 64 3.30 24.05 4.85
CA GLY A 64 2.94 25.44 4.63
C GLY A 64 2.48 25.72 3.18
N PRO A 65 1.84 26.88 2.94
CA PRO A 65 1.33 27.24 1.61
C PRO A 65 2.48 27.36 0.60
N TRP A 66 2.29 26.87 -0.62
CA TRP A 66 3.34 26.93 -1.65
C TRP A 66 3.63 28.36 -2.12
N LYS A 67 2.64 29.25 -2.06
CA LYS A 67 2.75 30.65 -2.50
C LYS A 67 3.91 31.44 -1.87
N VAL A 68 4.35 31.06 -0.66
CA VAL A 68 5.46 31.74 0.00
C VAL A 68 6.83 31.17 -0.40
N HIS A 69 6.88 29.97 -0.98
CA HIS A 69 8.12 29.32 -1.41
C HIS A 69 8.65 29.96 -2.70
N GLY A 70 9.93 30.33 -2.72
CA GLY A 70 10.57 31.01 -3.86
C GLY A 70 10.58 32.55 -3.76
N THR A 71 10.06 33.12 -2.68
CA THR A 71 10.28 34.53 -2.34
C THR A 71 11.62 34.67 -1.61
N SER A 72 12.35 35.76 -1.82
CA SER A 72 13.65 36.03 -1.14
C SER A 72 13.53 36.10 0.39
N TYR A 73 12.31 36.19 0.91
CA TYR A 73 11.99 36.28 2.33
C TYR A 73 11.73 34.91 2.99
N TYR A 74 11.50 33.84 2.22
CA TYR A 74 11.08 32.55 2.76
C TYR A 74 11.99 31.41 2.29
N GLU A 75 12.85 30.95 3.21
CA GLU A 75 13.69 29.79 3.02
C GLU A 75 12.97 28.52 3.49
N CYS A 76 12.51 27.70 2.54
CA CYS A 76 12.10 26.33 2.84
C CYS A 76 13.37 25.47 2.92
N ASN A 77 14.08 25.58 4.05
CA ASN A 77 15.40 25.00 4.15
C ASN A 77 15.31 23.47 4.29
N ASN A 78 15.58 22.79 3.18
CA ASN A 78 15.77 21.36 3.10
C ASN A 78 17.22 21.03 3.50
N SER A 79 17.64 21.28 4.76
CA SER A 79 18.75 20.56 5.45
C SER A 79 19.29 21.17 6.76
N SER A 80 18.97 22.39 7.23
CA SER A 80 19.68 22.90 8.43
C SER A 80 18.95 23.88 9.35
N ASN A 81 17.68 23.66 9.72
CA ASN A 81 17.15 24.02 11.05
C ASN A 81 15.71 23.54 11.27
N PHE A 82 15.58 22.50 12.10
CA PHE A 82 14.33 21.90 12.55
C PHE A 82 13.72 22.76 13.66
N HIS A 83 12.98 23.81 13.32
CA HIS A 83 12.04 24.45 14.25
C HIS A 83 10.60 24.06 13.94
N VAL A 84 10.37 22.75 13.90
CA VAL A 84 9.08 22.20 14.30
C VAL A 84 8.98 22.47 15.80
N LYS A 85 7.99 23.24 16.27
CA LYS A 85 7.65 23.28 17.71
C LYS A 85 7.55 21.82 18.18
N PRO A 86 8.33 21.38 19.17
CA PRO A 86 8.42 19.97 19.51
C PRO A 86 7.12 19.54 20.18
N GLY A 87 6.16 19.07 19.38
CA GLY A 87 5.28 18.00 19.84
C GLY A 87 6.21 16.80 20.06
N LYS A 88 6.37 16.39 21.32
CA LYS A 88 7.30 15.34 21.78
C LYS A 88 7.17 14.05 20.96
N TYR A 89 7.86 13.96 19.84
CA TYR A 89 8.16 12.70 19.17
C TYR A 89 9.55 12.30 19.65
N ASN A 90 9.58 11.34 20.57
CA ASN A 90 10.82 10.77 21.07
C ASN A 90 11.56 10.09 19.91
N ASN A 91 12.68 10.67 19.49
CA ASN A 91 13.68 10.06 18.61
C ASN A 91 14.40 8.92 19.34
N LYS A 92 13.70 7.81 19.62
CA LYS A 92 14.34 6.55 20.03
C LYS A 92 14.14 5.40 19.06
N GLU A 93 13.39 5.61 17.99
CA GLU A 93 13.26 4.62 16.92
C GLU A 93 13.15 5.39 15.60
N ALA A 94 14.26 5.55 14.88
CA ALA A 94 14.19 5.83 13.46
C ALA A 94 13.61 4.57 12.80
N LYS A 95 12.28 4.41 12.85
CA LYS A 95 11.59 3.35 12.08
C LYS A 95 11.88 3.62 10.62
N GLU A 96 12.76 2.80 10.04
CA GLU A 96 13.04 2.79 8.61
C GLU A 96 11.71 2.75 7.87
N ARG A 97 11.53 3.67 6.92
CA ARG A 97 10.28 3.73 6.15
C ARG A 97 10.23 2.49 5.26
N PRO A 98 9.17 1.66 5.32
CA PRO A 98 9.00 0.57 4.39
C PRO A 98 9.05 1.09 2.97
N THR A 99 9.83 0.41 2.12
CA THR A 99 9.88 0.72 0.70
C THR A 99 8.49 0.58 0.05
N GLN A 100 8.22 1.31 -1.04
CA GLN A 100 6.96 1.18 -1.81
C GLN A 100 6.71 -0.25 -2.28
N TYR A 101 7.79 -1.00 -2.54
CA TYR A 101 7.72 -2.40 -2.88
C TYR A 101 7.17 -3.24 -1.72
N VAL A 102 7.68 -3.05 -0.48
CA VAL A 102 7.20 -3.80 0.71
C VAL A 102 5.70 -3.59 0.89
N HIS A 103 5.24 -2.35 0.73
CA HIS A 103 3.82 -2.05 0.78
C HIS A 103 3.02 -2.78 -0.30
N SER A 104 3.48 -2.72 -1.55
CA SER A 104 2.81 -3.38 -2.68
C SER A 104 2.70 -4.89 -2.43
N PHE A 105 3.76 -5.50 -1.90
CA PHE A 105 3.78 -6.91 -1.51
C PHE A 105 2.76 -7.24 -0.42
N GLU A 106 2.71 -6.45 0.65
CA GLU A 106 1.76 -6.63 1.76
C GLU A 106 0.31 -6.46 1.31
N VAL A 107 0.03 -5.47 0.46
CA VAL A 107 -1.32 -5.25 -0.10
C VAL A 107 -1.76 -6.45 -0.93
N ARG A 108 -0.88 -7.00 -1.78
CA ARG A 108 -1.20 -8.22 -2.53
C ARG A 108 -1.37 -9.42 -1.63
N GLN A 109 -0.54 -9.57 -0.59
CA GLN A 109 -0.71 -10.64 0.39
C GLN A 109 -2.07 -10.56 1.11
N ALA A 110 -2.50 -9.36 1.49
CA ALA A 110 -3.82 -9.14 2.09
C ALA A 110 -4.95 -9.49 1.12
N SER A 111 -4.81 -9.10 -0.16
CA SER A 111 -5.76 -9.47 -1.22
C SER A 111 -5.87 -10.98 -1.41
N ILE A 112 -4.73 -11.69 -1.45
CA ILE A 112 -4.68 -13.16 -1.52
C ILE A 112 -5.40 -13.79 -0.32
N ASN A 113 -5.12 -13.31 0.90
CA ASN A 113 -5.76 -13.85 2.10
C ASN A 113 -7.28 -13.71 2.05
N ALA A 114 -7.78 -12.55 1.60
CA ALA A 114 -9.21 -12.31 1.42
C ALA A 114 -9.81 -13.22 0.34
N LEU A 115 -9.12 -13.39 -0.80
CA LEU A 115 -9.54 -14.30 -1.87
C LEU A 115 -9.57 -15.76 -1.41
N CYS A 116 -8.63 -16.22 -0.58
CA CYS A 116 -8.65 -17.58 -0.03
C CYS A 116 -9.88 -17.82 0.85
N ILE A 117 -10.25 -16.86 1.70
CA ILE A 117 -11.45 -16.94 2.54
C ILE A 117 -12.72 -17.00 1.66
N ILE A 118 -12.77 -16.16 0.61
CA ILE A 118 -13.88 -16.16 -0.35
C ILE A 118 -13.94 -17.48 -1.11
N HIS A 119 -12.78 -18.02 -1.51
CA HIS A 119 -12.67 -19.28 -2.23
C HIS A 119 -13.28 -20.44 -1.46
N GLU A 120 -12.95 -20.58 -0.17
CA GLU A 120 -13.53 -21.62 0.70
C GLU A 120 -15.05 -21.50 0.78
N ARG A 121 -15.58 -20.30 1.09
CA ARG A 121 -17.02 -20.08 1.21
C ARG A 121 -17.78 -20.35 -0.08
N ILE A 122 -17.26 -19.91 -1.22
CA ILE A 122 -17.90 -20.13 -2.52
C ILE A 122 -17.82 -21.60 -2.92
N PHE A 123 -16.76 -22.32 -2.53
CA PHE A 123 -16.64 -23.74 -2.81
C PHE A 123 -17.77 -24.54 -2.17
N ASP A 124 -18.04 -24.29 -0.88
CA ASP A 124 -19.10 -24.95 -0.11
C ASP A 124 -20.48 -24.63 -0.70
N GLU A 125 -20.73 -23.36 -1.02
CA GLU A 125 -22.00 -22.92 -1.60
C GLU A 125 -22.24 -23.55 -2.98
N ILE A 126 -21.22 -23.61 -3.85
CA ILE A 126 -21.34 -24.25 -5.16
C ILE A 126 -21.67 -25.73 -5.04
N GLU A 127 -21.10 -26.44 -4.06
CA GLU A 127 -21.39 -27.85 -3.84
C GLU A 127 -22.84 -28.07 -3.39
N LEU A 128 -23.35 -27.20 -2.51
CA LEU A 128 -24.77 -27.20 -2.13
C LEU A 128 -25.69 -26.91 -3.33
N LEU A 129 -25.33 -25.94 -4.18
CA LEU A 129 -26.12 -25.62 -5.38
C LEU A 129 -26.09 -26.74 -6.42
N GLN A 130 -25.00 -27.49 -6.52
CA GLN A 130 -24.88 -28.66 -7.40
C GLN A 130 -25.71 -29.84 -6.87
N THR A 131 -25.67 -30.13 -5.57
CA THR A 131 -26.46 -31.21 -4.95
C THR A 131 -27.97 -30.92 -5.03
N THR A 132 -28.36 -29.66 -4.86
CA THR A 132 -29.76 -29.21 -5.03
C THR A 132 -30.18 -29.01 -6.48
N LYS A 133 -29.29 -29.31 -7.45
CA LYS A 133 -29.51 -29.17 -8.90
C LYS A 133 -29.93 -27.77 -9.35
N LYS A 134 -29.55 -26.73 -8.59
CA LYS A 134 -29.82 -25.32 -8.91
C LYS A 134 -28.85 -24.74 -9.94
N ILE A 135 -27.66 -25.33 -10.07
CA ILE A 135 -26.66 -24.99 -11.09
C ILE A 135 -26.16 -26.27 -11.77
N LYS A 136 -25.72 -26.17 -13.02
CA LYS A 136 -25.10 -27.30 -13.71
C LYS A 136 -23.71 -27.56 -13.15
N TRP A 137 -23.28 -28.82 -13.20
CA TRP A 137 -21.93 -29.19 -12.75
C TRP A 137 -20.84 -28.35 -13.43
N GLY A 138 -20.92 -28.19 -14.76
CA GLY A 138 -19.96 -27.39 -15.54
C GLY A 138 -19.90 -25.91 -15.14
N GLU A 139 -21.05 -25.30 -14.83
CA GLU A 139 -21.12 -23.90 -14.37
C GLU A 139 -20.45 -23.75 -13.00
N GLY A 140 -20.69 -24.69 -12.08
CA GLY A 140 -20.02 -24.71 -10.78
C GLY A 140 -18.50 -24.86 -10.90
N GLN A 141 -18.00 -25.71 -11.80
CA GLN A 141 -16.56 -25.85 -12.03
C GLN A 141 -15.94 -24.57 -12.64
N ALA A 142 -16.65 -23.90 -13.54
CA ALA A 142 -16.20 -22.65 -14.13
C ALA A 142 -16.03 -21.54 -13.07
N LEU A 143 -16.98 -21.43 -12.13
CA LEU A 143 -16.90 -20.49 -11.01
C LEU A 143 -15.73 -20.80 -10.08
N LYS A 144 -15.56 -22.08 -9.68
CA LYS A 144 -14.43 -22.54 -8.86
C LYS A 144 -13.09 -22.19 -9.51
N LYS A 145 -12.95 -22.48 -10.80
CA LYS A 145 -11.73 -22.18 -11.58
C LYS A 145 -11.44 -20.69 -11.68
N SER A 146 -12.48 -19.86 -11.82
CA SER A 146 -12.32 -18.40 -11.93
C SER A 146 -11.65 -17.82 -10.69
N ILE A 147 -12.09 -18.22 -9.49
CA ILE A 147 -11.51 -17.72 -8.23
C ILE A 147 -10.07 -18.22 -8.05
N SER A 148 -9.81 -19.50 -8.35
CA SER A 148 -8.45 -20.04 -8.36
C SER A 148 -7.52 -19.25 -9.27
N GLN A 149 -8.01 -18.80 -10.44
CA GLN A 149 -7.24 -17.96 -11.35
C GLN A 149 -6.94 -16.58 -10.76
N PHE A 150 -7.89 -15.93 -10.07
CA PHE A 150 -7.62 -14.68 -9.37
C PHE A 150 -6.52 -14.82 -8.31
N ILE A 151 -6.56 -15.89 -7.51
CA ILE A 151 -5.53 -16.17 -6.50
C ILE A 151 -4.14 -16.33 -7.17
N ASN A 152 -4.07 -17.02 -8.31
CA ASN A 152 -2.81 -17.21 -9.05
C ASN A 152 -2.27 -15.89 -9.61
N VAL A 153 -3.14 -15.03 -10.15
CA VAL A 153 -2.76 -13.70 -10.65
C VAL A 153 -2.24 -12.84 -9.51
N GLU A 154 -2.97 -12.76 -8.39
CA GLU A 154 -2.54 -11.99 -7.22
C GLU A 154 -1.24 -12.53 -6.63
N SER A 155 -1.07 -13.85 -6.58
CA SER A 155 0.18 -14.50 -6.17
C SER A 155 1.33 -14.11 -7.08
N THR A 156 1.12 -14.10 -8.40
CA THR A 156 2.15 -13.69 -9.36
C THR A 156 2.49 -12.21 -9.20
N LEU A 157 1.48 -11.34 -9.07
CA LEU A 157 1.66 -9.89 -8.94
C LEU A 157 2.35 -9.49 -7.63
N ARG A 158 2.14 -10.26 -6.56
CA ARG A 158 2.87 -10.09 -5.31
C ARG A 158 4.39 -10.27 -5.49
N TRP A 159 4.80 -11.14 -6.41
CA TRP A 159 6.21 -11.47 -6.67
C TRP A 159 6.78 -10.81 -7.93
N SER A 160 5.96 -10.10 -8.72
CA SER A 160 6.45 -9.31 -9.85
C SER A 160 7.05 -8.00 -9.32
N TYR A 161 8.38 -7.97 -9.19
CA TYR A 161 9.12 -6.75 -8.88
C TYR A 161 8.84 -5.62 -9.88
N LYS A 162 8.70 -4.39 -9.38
CA LYS A 162 8.82 -3.15 -10.14
C LYS A 162 9.99 -2.36 -9.57
#